data_AF-A0A924DHV3-F1
#
_entry.id   AF-A0A924DHV3-F1
#
_cell.length_a   1.000
_cell.length_b   1.000
_cell.length_c   1.000
_cell.angle_alpha   90.00
_cell.angle_beta   90.00
_cell.angle_gamma   90.00
#
_symmetry.space_group_name_H-M   'P 1'
#
loop_
_entity.id
_entity.type
_entity.pdbx_description
1 polymer ?
#
loop_
_entity_poly.entity_id
_entity_poly.type
_entity_poly.pdbx_seq_one_letter_code
_entity_poly.pdbx_strand_id
1 'polypeptide(L)'
;TIVPVTDVLNDGAADEIVSTPANANACIASALGQRTVRTGIFARITGSDRTISGASYYGVMNMSDNLSEICISMVNATGKAIDAAIHGDGNLAADGRTDITAWQSFQAFGYRGSSYNGSLAAGRISDRTNANIFTISFGGDSNQPYFGIRLARTAP
;
A
#
# COMPACT_ATOMS: atom_id res chain seq x y z
N THR A 1 18.21 1.35 -0.69
CA THR A 1 17.95 1.65 -2.11
C THR A 1 16.91 0.70 -2.63
N ILE A 2 15.99 1.17 -3.48
CA ILE A 2 14.96 0.33 -4.11
C ILE A 2 15.58 -0.41 -5.29
N VAL A 3 15.42 -1.73 -5.33
CA VAL A 3 15.90 -2.63 -6.39
C VAL A 3 14.71 -3.45 -6.88
N PRO A 4 14.15 -3.14 -8.06
CA PRO A 4 12.99 -3.84 -8.59
C PRO A 4 13.28 -5.30 -8.92
N VAL A 5 12.34 -6.19 -8.61
CA VAL A 5 12.31 -7.57 -9.11
C VAL A 5 11.90 -7.58 -10.58
N THR A 6 12.60 -8.36 -11.38
CA THR A 6 12.34 -8.53 -12.82
C THR A 6 11.98 -9.95 -13.19
N ASP A 7 12.23 -10.91 -12.29
CA ASP A 7 11.86 -12.31 -12.47
C ASP A 7 11.61 -13.00 -11.12
N VAL A 8 10.70 -13.97 -11.10
CA VAL A 8 10.33 -14.77 -9.92
C VAL A 8 10.32 -16.25 -10.26
N LEU A 9 10.69 -17.10 -9.30
CA LEU A 9 10.48 -18.54 -9.37
C LEU A 9 9.15 -18.89 -8.70
N ASN A 10 8.51 -19.96 -9.19
CA ASN A 10 7.25 -20.47 -8.65
C ASN A 10 6.13 -19.41 -8.62
N ASP A 11 6.00 -18.63 -9.70
CA ASP A 11 5.01 -17.55 -9.84
C ASP A 11 3.60 -17.99 -9.44
N GLY A 12 2.99 -17.26 -8.51
CA GLY A 12 1.66 -17.55 -7.97
C GLY A 12 1.56 -18.75 -7.00
N ALA A 13 2.63 -19.54 -6.82
CA ALA A 13 2.67 -20.64 -5.86
C ALA A 13 2.95 -20.15 -4.43
N ALA A 14 2.80 -21.02 -3.43
CA ALA A 14 3.03 -20.67 -2.03
C ALA A 14 4.52 -20.41 -1.70
N ASP A 15 5.41 -20.96 -2.53
CA ASP A 15 6.87 -20.85 -2.48
C ASP A 15 7.42 -19.91 -3.56
N GLU A 16 6.61 -18.91 -3.96
CA GLU A 16 7.05 -17.81 -4.82
C GLU A 16 8.26 -17.10 -4.20
N ILE A 17 9.32 -16.92 -4.98
CA ILE A 17 10.58 -16.31 -4.51
C ILE A 17 11.24 -15.50 -5.62
N VAL A 18 12.04 -14.50 -5.22
CA VAL A 18 12.88 -13.71 -6.13
C VAL A 18 13.81 -14.62 -6.94
N SER A 19 13.74 -14.52 -8.27
CA SER A 19 14.74 -15.07 -9.20
C SER A 19 15.81 -14.02 -9.49
N THR A 20 15.41 -12.87 -10.06
CA THR A 20 16.33 -11.85 -10.57
C THR A 20 15.82 -10.43 -10.31
N PRO A 21 16.72 -9.48 -9.97
CA PRO A 21 18.08 -9.70 -9.47
C PRO A 21 18.06 -10.33 -8.07
N ALA A 22 19.13 -11.04 -7.69
CA ALA A 22 19.20 -11.74 -6.39
C ALA A 22 19.02 -10.81 -5.18
N ASN A 23 19.35 -9.52 -5.32
CA ASN A 23 19.18 -8.48 -4.29
C ASN A 23 17.90 -7.64 -4.47
N ALA A 24 16.94 -8.07 -5.29
CA ALA A 24 15.66 -7.39 -5.41
C ALA A 24 14.95 -7.32 -4.06
N ASN A 25 14.31 -6.17 -3.81
CA ASN A 25 13.62 -5.85 -2.56
C ASN A 25 12.32 -5.06 -2.77
N ALA A 26 11.87 -4.93 -4.02
CA ALA A 26 10.63 -4.24 -4.35
C ALA A 26 10.01 -4.74 -5.67
N CYS A 27 8.68 -4.68 -5.78
CA CYS A 27 7.88 -4.84 -6.99
C CYS A 27 7.32 -3.47 -7.40
N ILE A 28 7.99 -2.80 -8.34
CA ILE A 28 7.72 -1.41 -8.72
C ILE A 28 8.24 -1.16 -10.15
N ALA A 29 7.91 -0.01 -10.74
CA ALA A 29 8.35 0.43 -12.07
C ALA A 29 7.98 -0.52 -13.23
N SER A 30 6.92 -1.31 -13.04
CA SER A 30 6.47 -2.37 -13.96
C SER A 30 7.58 -3.38 -14.29
N ALA A 31 8.56 -3.54 -13.41
CA ALA A 31 9.77 -4.33 -13.67
C ALA A 31 9.49 -5.84 -13.84
N LEU A 32 8.48 -6.36 -13.15
CA LEU A 32 7.95 -7.72 -13.28
C LEU A 32 6.69 -7.77 -14.19
N GLY A 33 6.47 -6.72 -14.99
CA GLY A 33 5.22 -6.46 -15.69
C GLY A 33 4.16 -5.78 -14.82
N GLN A 34 2.94 -5.66 -15.37
CA GLN A 34 1.82 -4.99 -14.70
C GLN A 34 1.11 -5.92 -13.68
N ARG A 35 1.85 -6.42 -12.69
CA ARG A 35 1.33 -7.35 -11.67
C ARG A 35 1.95 -7.11 -10.29
N THR A 36 1.27 -7.61 -9.27
CA THR A 36 1.74 -7.68 -7.88
C THR A 36 2.53 -8.95 -7.61
N VAL A 37 3.22 -8.99 -6.47
CA VAL A 37 3.86 -10.18 -5.89
C VAL A 37 3.28 -10.47 -4.51
N ARG A 38 3.49 -11.68 -3.99
CA ARG A 38 3.13 -11.99 -2.60
C ARG A 38 3.90 -11.09 -1.63
N THR A 39 3.19 -10.54 -0.65
CA THR A 39 3.81 -9.80 0.45
C THR A 39 4.81 -10.70 1.16
N GLY A 40 6.05 -10.24 1.29
CA GLY A 40 7.13 -11.00 1.92
C GLY A 40 7.97 -11.89 1.00
N ILE A 41 7.72 -11.91 -0.31
CA ILE A 41 8.57 -12.62 -1.30
C ILE A 41 10.06 -12.25 -1.20
N PHE A 42 10.37 -11.05 -0.72
CA PHE A 42 11.73 -10.54 -0.55
C PHE A 42 12.42 -11.07 0.72
N ALA A 43 11.70 -11.70 1.66
CA ALA A 43 12.36 -12.33 2.80
C ALA A 43 13.18 -13.53 2.32
N ARG A 44 14.44 -13.66 2.77
CA ARG A 44 15.31 -14.79 2.43
C ARG A 44 15.48 -15.72 3.63
N ILE A 45 15.67 -17.01 3.35
CA ILE A 45 16.02 -17.99 4.39
C ILE A 45 17.43 -17.77 4.96
N THR A 46 18.35 -17.29 4.13
CA THR A 46 19.73 -16.95 4.51
C THR A 46 20.10 -15.56 4.00
N GLY A 47 20.86 -14.81 4.79
CA GLY A 47 21.32 -13.47 4.38
C GLY A 47 20.23 -12.40 4.27
N SER A 48 19.04 -12.65 4.85
CA SER A 48 17.98 -11.65 4.89
C SER A 48 18.34 -10.56 5.90
N ASP A 49 18.31 -9.32 5.45
CA ASP A 49 18.34 -8.12 6.28
C ASP A 49 17.17 -7.20 5.92
N ARG A 50 16.99 -6.10 6.66
CA ARG A 50 15.88 -5.16 6.40
C ARG A 50 15.90 -4.59 4.98
N THR A 51 17.08 -4.35 4.42
CA THR A 51 17.23 -3.76 3.09
C THR A 51 16.88 -4.76 2.00
N ILE A 52 17.39 -5.99 2.10
CA ILE A 52 17.16 -7.08 1.13
C ILE A 52 15.72 -7.60 1.18
N SER A 53 15.11 -7.61 2.37
CA SER A 53 13.69 -7.98 2.55
C SER A 53 12.70 -6.87 2.22
N GLY A 54 13.17 -5.67 1.90
CA GLY A 54 12.29 -4.51 1.67
C GLY A 54 11.46 -4.14 2.91
N ALA A 55 11.94 -4.50 4.11
CA ALA A 55 11.25 -4.28 5.36
C ALA A 55 11.61 -2.94 6.00
N SER A 56 10.64 -2.31 6.66
CA SER A 56 10.88 -1.15 7.51
C SER A 56 11.66 -1.52 8.77
N TYR A 57 12.04 -0.52 9.57
CA TYR A 57 12.66 -0.73 10.89
C TYR A 57 11.82 -1.65 11.79
N TYR A 58 10.49 -1.58 11.67
CA TYR A 58 9.54 -2.38 12.45
C TYR A 58 9.16 -3.71 11.78
N GLY A 59 9.88 -4.14 10.75
CA GLY A 59 9.60 -5.40 10.04
C GLY A 59 8.39 -5.35 9.11
N VAL A 60 7.81 -4.16 8.88
CA VAL A 60 6.68 -4.01 7.97
C VAL A 60 7.18 -4.03 6.54
N MET A 61 6.74 -5.02 5.76
CA MET A 61 7.14 -5.21 4.36
C MET A 61 6.19 -4.48 3.41
N ASN A 62 6.71 -4.17 2.22
CA ASN A 62 5.99 -3.57 1.10
C ASN A 62 5.36 -2.20 1.38
N MET A 63 6.09 -1.31 2.07
CA MET A 63 5.65 0.06 2.35
C MET A 63 5.90 1.04 1.19
N SER A 64 6.64 0.61 0.16
CA SER A 64 7.18 1.45 -0.90
C SER A 64 6.79 0.99 -2.31
N ASP A 65 6.05 -0.11 -2.44
CA ASP A 65 5.92 -0.88 -3.68
C ASP A 65 4.67 -1.80 -3.65
N ASN A 66 4.54 -2.68 -4.65
CA ASN A 66 3.48 -3.67 -4.79
C ASN A 66 2.10 -3.03 -5.02
N LEU A 67 1.45 -2.51 -3.98
CA LEU A 67 0.18 -1.81 -4.06
C LEU A 67 0.26 -0.49 -3.29
N SER A 68 -0.33 0.56 -3.84
CA SER A 68 -0.54 1.79 -3.08
C SER A 68 -1.65 1.56 -2.05
N GLU A 69 -1.40 1.98 -0.82
CA GLU A 69 -2.31 1.72 0.30
C GLU A 69 -3.16 2.96 0.59
N ILE A 70 -4.48 2.78 0.60
CA ILE A 70 -5.43 3.85 0.94
C ILE A 70 -5.22 4.27 2.40
N CYS A 71 -5.16 5.58 2.63
CA CYS A 71 -4.97 6.17 3.95
C CYS A 71 -5.85 7.41 4.14
N ILE A 72 -6.05 7.79 5.41
CA ILE A 72 -6.62 9.09 5.76
C ILE A 72 -5.56 10.17 5.52
N SER A 73 -5.96 11.21 4.80
CA SER A 73 -5.14 12.33 4.38
C SER A 73 -4.94 13.33 5.51
N MET A 74 -3.69 13.59 5.86
CA MET A 74 -3.35 14.64 6.82
C MET A 74 -3.14 16.02 6.17
N VAL A 75 -3.37 16.16 4.86
CA VAL A 75 -3.07 17.41 4.12
C VAL A 75 -4.29 18.33 3.99
N ASN A 76 -5.51 17.82 4.14
CA ASN A 76 -6.74 18.59 4.01
C ASN A 76 -7.54 18.65 5.32
N ALA A 77 -8.54 19.52 5.41
CA ALA A 77 -9.31 19.71 6.64
C ALA A 77 -10.15 18.48 6.99
N THR A 78 -10.78 17.84 5.99
CA THR A 78 -11.63 16.65 6.17
C THR A 78 -10.86 15.48 6.79
N GLY A 79 -9.71 15.10 6.24
CA GLY A 79 -8.93 13.99 6.80
C GLY A 79 -8.32 14.30 8.16
N LYS A 80 -8.01 15.58 8.46
CA LYS A 80 -7.59 16.00 9.81
C LYS A 80 -8.72 15.97 10.85
N ALA A 81 -9.98 15.91 10.42
CA ALA A 81 -11.13 15.83 11.31
C ALA A 81 -11.44 14.40 11.79
N ILE A 82 -10.58 13.42 11.48
CA ILE A 82 -10.75 12.05 11.96
C ILE A 82 -10.75 11.98 13.50
N ASP A 83 -11.73 11.25 14.04
CA ASP A 83 -11.81 10.94 15.46
C ASP A 83 -11.22 9.55 15.72
N ALA A 84 -10.08 9.51 16.39
CA ALA A 84 -9.38 8.27 16.73
C ALA A 84 -10.11 7.42 17.80
N ALA A 85 -11.12 7.97 18.48
CA ALA A 85 -11.94 7.24 19.45
C ALA A 85 -13.07 6.42 18.81
N ILE A 86 -13.35 6.63 17.51
CA ILE A 86 -14.47 5.99 16.80
C ILE A 86 -13.94 4.94 15.84
N HIS A 87 -14.04 3.66 16.24
CA HIS A 87 -13.66 2.51 15.43
C HIS A 87 -14.79 1.99 14.54
N GLY A 88 -14.43 1.15 13.58
CA GLY A 88 -15.40 0.46 12.74
C GLY A 88 -16.10 -0.65 13.51
N ASP A 89 -17.37 -0.86 13.21
CA ASP A 89 -18.20 -1.90 13.81
C ASP A 89 -18.36 -3.14 12.90
N GLY A 90 -17.83 -3.06 11.68
CA GLY A 90 -17.88 -4.13 10.68
C GLY A 90 -19.15 -4.12 9.83
N ASN A 91 -20.01 -3.12 9.98
CA ASN A 91 -21.23 -2.97 9.19
C ASN A 91 -21.06 -1.92 8.09
N LEU A 92 -21.94 -2.00 7.10
CA LEU A 92 -22.05 -1.03 6.02
C LEU A 92 -23.52 -0.61 5.89
N ALA A 93 -23.73 0.63 5.50
CA ALA A 93 -25.04 1.13 5.09
C ALA A 93 -25.50 0.43 3.80
N ALA A 94 -26.79 0.56 3.49
CA ALA A 94 -27.41 -0.08 2.32
C ALA A 94 -26.79 0.34 0.96
N ASP A 95 -26.08 1.47 0.93
CA ASP A 95 -25.39 1.99 -0.24
C ASP A 95 -23.91 1.55 -0.32
N GLY A 96 -23.46 0.67 0.58
CA GLY A 96 -22.10 0.14 0.62
C GLY A 96 -21.07 1.06 1.30
N ARG A 97 -21.49 2.22 1.81
CA ARG A 97 -20.64 3.11 2.60
C ARG A 97 -20.66 2.72 4.08
N THR A 98 -19.81 3.35 4.87
CA THR A 98 -19.91 3.26 6.33
C THR A 98 -21.27 3.79 6.81
N ASP A 99 -21.86 3.10 7.78
CA ASP A 99 -23.04 3.54 8.53
C ASP A 99 -22.68 4.44 9.73
N ILE A 100 -21.39 4.59 10.03
CA ILE A 100 -20.89 5.44 11.12
C ILE A 100 -20.86 6.90 10.66
N THR A 101 -21.79 7.71 11.15
CA THR A 101 -21.94 9.12 10.74
C THR A 101 -20.69 9.98 10.99
N ALA A 102 -19.89 9.65 12.00
CA ALA A 102 -18.67 10.40 12.34
C ALA A 102 -17.46 10.07 11.44
N TRP A 103 -17.54 9.03 10.62
CA TRP A 103 -16.48 8.71 9.68
C TRP A 103 -16.38 9.73 8.56
N GLN A 104 -15.16 9.91 8.06
CA GLN A 104 -14.89 10.97 7.11
C GLN A 104 -15.43 10.65 5.71
N SER A 105 -15.85 11.72 5.01
CA SER A 105 -16.25 11.64 3.61
C SER A 105 -15.05 11.33 2.70
N PHE A 106 -15.34 10.99 1.44
CA PHE A 106 -14.33 10.52 0.49
C PHE A 106 -13.13 11.48 0.31
N GLN A 107 -13.34 12.78 0.55
CA GLN A 107 -12.31 13.82 0.49
C GLN A 107 -11.20 13.65 1.53
N ALA A 108 -11.44 12.86 2.57
CA ALA A 108 -10.42 12.53 3.55
C ALA A 108 -9.42 11.49 3.04
N PHE A 109 -9.61 10.82 1.91
CA PHE A 109 -8.73 9.74 1.50
C PHE A 109 -7.63 10.19 0.52
N GLY A 110 -6.50 9.51 0.63
CA GLY A 110 -5.39 9.51 -0.32
C GLY A 110 -4.70 8.16 -0.28
N TYR A 111 -3.47 8.07 -0.78
CA TYR A 111 -2.66 6.87 -0.60
C TYR A 111 -1.20 7.15 -0.27
N ARG A 112 -0.57 6.13 0.32
CA ARG A 112 0.86 6.05 0.58
C ARG A 112 1.47 4.88 -0.17
N GLY A 113 2.80 4.91 -0.27
CA GLY A 113 3.55 3.94 -1.03
C GLY A 113 3.35 4.10 -2.54
N SER A 114 4.16 3.37 -3.28
CA SER A 114 3.95 3.17 -4.72
C SER A 114 3.27 1.83 -4.94
N SER A 115 2.84 1.60 -6.16
CA SER A 115 2.37 0.31 -6.67
C SER A 115 3.39 -0.31 -7.62
N TYR A 116 3.12 -1.53 -8.07
CA TYR A 116 3.90 -2.26 -9.06
C TYR A 116 4.15 -1.45 -10.34
N ASN A 117 3.20 -0.60 -10.76
CA ASN A 117 3.31 0.24 -11.95
C ASN A 117 3.80 1.67 -11.67
N GLY A 118 4.04 2.04 -10.41
CA GLY A 118 4.53 3.37 -10.06
C GLY A 118 6.04 3.54 -10.28
N SER A 119 6.49 4.78 -10.39
CA SER A 119 7.92 5.08 -10.59
C SER A 119 8.76 4.83 -9.33
N LEU A 120 10.07 4.62 -9.48
CA LEU A 120 10.99 4.50 -8.34
C LEU A 120 10.94 5.71 -7.40
N ALA A 121 10.69 6.89 -7.95
CA ALA A 121 10.55 8.13 -7.19
C ALA A 121 9.31 8.11 -6.28
N ALA A 122 8.20 7.55 -6.75
CA ALA A 122 6.98 7.39 -5.95
C ALA A 122 7.16 6.39 -4.80
N GLY A 123 8.13 5.46 -4.91
CA GLY A 123 8.45 4.50 -3.85
C GLY A 123 9.17 5.10 -2.64
N ARG A 124 9.52 6.39 -2.65
CA ARG A 124 10.11 7.06 -1.47
C ARG A 124 9.07 7.13 -0.35
N ILE A 125 9.45 6.71 0.86
CA ILE A 125 8.59 6.74 2.05
C ILE A 125 7.98 8.13 2.33
N SER A 126 8.70 9.19 2.01
CA SER A 126 8.27 10.57 2.18
C SER A 126 7.48 11.15 1.01
N ASP A 127 7.34 10.45 -0.12
CA ASP A 127 6.59 10.97 -1.28
C ASP A 127 5.13 11.15 -0.91
N ARG A 128 4.56 12.35 -1.01
CA ARG A 128 3.14 12.63 -0.63
C ARG A 128 2.30 13.14 -1.79
N THR A 129 2.75 12.92 -3.03
CA THR A 129 2.13 13.49 -4.23
C THR A 129 0.63 13.18 -4.31
N ASN A 130 0.25 11.98 -3.86
CA ASN A 130 -1.13 11.49 -3.88
C ASN A 130 -1.74 11.33 -2.47
N ALA A 131 -1.27 12.13 -1.50
CA ALA A 131 -1.85 12.13 -0.17
C ALA A 131 -3.28 12.70 -0.14
N ASN A 132 -3.76 13.33 -1.22
CA ASN A 132 -5.14 13.79 -1.39
C ASN A 132 -5.53 13.69 -2.86
N ILE A 133 -6.38 12.74 -3.20
CA ILE A 133 -6.75 12.46 -4.62
C ILE A 133 -8.23 12.66 -4.91
N PHE A 134 -9.09 12.78 -3.89
CA PHE A 134 -10.53 12.93 -4.08
C PHE A 134 -10.99 14.32 -3.62
N THR A 135 -10.75 15.35 -4.42
CA THR A 135 -10.85 16.74 -3.95
C THR A 135 -12.25 17.34 -4.05
N ILE A 136 -12.95 17.17 -5.18
CA ILE A 136 -14.18 17.95 -5.46
C ILE A 136 -15.35 17.08 -5.94
N SER A 137 -15.08 15.96 -6.61
CA SER A 137 -16.12 15.06 -7.08
C SER A 137 -15.74 13.62 -6.82
N PHE A 138 -16.73 12.86 -6.36
CA PHE A 138 -16.65 11.42 -6.35
C PHE A 138 -16.72 10.94 -7.80
N GLY A 139 -15.59 10.52 -8.35
CA GLY A 139 -15.48 10.06 -9.74
C GLY A 139 -16.23 8.75 -10.02
N GLY A 140 -16.72 8.08 -8.98
CA GLY A 140 -17.34 6.77 -9.01
C GLY A 140 -16.54 5.74 -8.20
N ASP A 141 -17.17 4.62 -7.88
CA ASP A 141 -16.52 3.47 -7.25
C ASP A 141 -15.63 2.77 -8.28
N SER A 142 -14.39 3.24 -8.43
CA SER A 142 -13.40 2.58 -9.30
C SER A 142 -12.48 1.70 -8.47
N ASN A 143 -12.62 0.38 -8.61
CA ASN A 143 -11.61 -0.55 -8.12
C ASN A 143 -10.40 -0.50 -9.07
N GLN A 144 -9.29 0.08 -8.61
CA GLN A 144 -8.06 0.12 -9.37
C GLN A 144 -7.16 -1.05 -8.97
N PRO A 145 -6.55 -1.77 -9.93
CA PRO A 145 -5.75 -2.96 -9.63
C PRO A 145 -4.46 -2.65 -8.85
N TYR A 146 -4.09 -1.39 -8.73
CA TYR A 146 -2.91 -0.91 -8.03
C TYR A 146 -3.19 -0.35 -6.62
N PHE A 147 -4.45 -0.40 -6.16
CA PHE A 147 -4.81 -0.07 -4.78
C PHE A 147 -4.93 -1.33 -3.91
N GLY A 148 -4.45 -1.20 -2.69
CA GLY A 148 -4.61 -2.18 -1.62
C GLY A 148 -4.95 -1.49 -0.30
N ILE A 149 -4.98 -2.29 0.76
CA ILE A 149 -5.24 -1.82 2.12
C ILE A 149 -4.21 -2.40 3.08
N ARG A 150 -3.95 -1.67 4.16
CA ARG A 150 -3.24 -2.16 5.32
C ARG A 150 -4.05 -1.84 6.57
N LEU A 151 -4.26 -2.85 7.39
CA LEU A 151 -5.05 -2.70 8.61
C LEU A 151 -4.19 -2.12 9.74
N ALA A 152 -4.81 -1.29 10.55
CA ALA A 152 -4.24 -0.76 11.79
C ALA A 152 -5.26 -0.95 12.92
N ARG A 153 -4.77 -1.01 14.16
CA ARG A 153 -5.59 -1.09 15.37
C ARG A 153 -5.01 -0.21 16.46
N THR A 154 -5.85 0.23 17.39
CA THR A 154 -5.41 0.88 18.62
C THR A 154 -4.65 -0.12 19.52
N ALA A 155 -3.62 0.40 20.19
CA ALA A 155 -2.92 -0.34 21.22
C ALA A 155 -3.75 -0.32 22.53
N PRO A 156 -3.68 -1.36 23.37
CA PRO A 156 -4.33 -1.40 24.68
C PRO A 156 -3.84 -0.30 25.63
#